data_AF-A0A7M4DGP2-F1
#
_entry.id   AF-A0A7M4DGP2-F1
#
_cell.length_a   1.000
_cell.length_b   1.000
_cell.length_c   1.000
_cell.angle_alpha   90.00
_cell.angle_beta   90.00
_cell.angle_gamma   90.00
#
_symmetry.space_group_name_H-M   'P 1'
#
loop_
_entity.id
_entity.type
_entity.pdbx_description
1 polymer ?
#
loop_
_entity_poly.entity_id
_entity_poly.type
_entity_poly.pdbx_seq_one_letter_code
_entity_poly.pdbx_strand_id
1 'polypeptide(L)'
;MPGAPVSVGASVMVTPGAAGAPDTGTIIAVLPPVISASGLPLATSGSICVMVNSVTGVPYPLVIGTVGTSTGVRVGGRGLVRTGDRIPSPPGILLVIGPPATTAVTDGWPP
;
A
#
# COMPACT_ATOMS: atom_id res chain seq x y z
N MET A 1 5.83 -10.22 -3.58
CA MET A 1 6.09 -10.59 -5.00
C MET A 1 7.12 -9.61 -5.54
N PRO A 2 7.95 -9.98 -6.52
CA PRO A 2 8.72 -8.99 -7.25
C PRO A 2 7.81 -7.93 -7.87
N GLY A 3 8.14 -6.65 -7.75
CA GLY A 3 7.28 -5.60 -8.28
C GLY A 3 7.84 -4.19 -8.20
N ALA A 4 7.17 -3.29 -8.92
CA ALA A 4 7.43 -1.86 -8.88
C ALA A 4 6.97 -1.28 -7.54
N PRO A 5 7.83 -0.58 -6.79
CA PRO A 5 7.43 0.11 -5.58
C PRO A 5 6.39 1.19 -5.85
N VAL A 6 5.34 1.24 -5.03
CA VAL A 6 4.30 2.27 -5.13
C VAL A 6 4.59 3.46 -4.23
N SER A 7 3.94 4.59 -4.49
CA SER A 7 4.08 5.82 -3.70
C SER A 7 2.72 6.39 -3.28
N VAL A 8 2.74 7.57 -2.66
CA VAL A 8 1.53 8.38 -2.44
C VAL A 8 0.75 8.55 -3.76
N GLY A 9 -0.57 8.44 -3.65
CA GLY A 9 -1.52 8.42 -4.76
C GLY A 9 -1.89 7.02 -5.24
N ALA A 10 -1.17 5.97 -4.82
CA ALA A 10 -1.38 4.64 -5.37
C ALA A 10 -2.74 4.09 -5.01
N SER A 11 -3.46 3.57 -6.01
CA SER A 11 -4.77 2.97 -5.77
C SER A 11 -4.65 1.63 -5.05
N VAL A 12 -5.58 1.40 -4.14
CA VAL A 12 -5.66 0.19 -3.32
C VAL A 12 -7.11 -0.29 -3.24
N MET A 13 -7.29 -1.59 -2.98
CA MET A 13 -8.59 -2.21 -2.74
C MET A 13 -8.48 -3.15 -1.55
N VAL A 14 -9.45 -3.13 -0.64
CA VAL A 14 -9.49 -4.08 0.48
C VAL A 14 -10.70 -4.99 0.33
N THR A 15 -10.50 -6.30 0.57
CA THR A 15 -11.56 -7.30 0.49
C THR A 15 -11.42 -8.33 1.62
N PRO A 16 -12.46 -8.56 2.45
CA PRO A 16 -13.68 -7.74 2.56
C PRO A 16 -13.39 -6.29 2.91
N GLY A 17 -14.28 -5.37 2.53
CA GLY A 17 -14.27 -3.99 3.01
C GLY A 17 -14.97 -3.84 4.35
N ALA A 18 -15.06 -2.61 4.84
CA ALA A 18 -15.60 -2.30 6.17
C ALA A 18 -17.08 -2.69 6.33
N ALA A 19 -17.84 -2.72 5.22
CA ALA A 19 -19.22 -3.21 5.17
C ALA A 19 -19.34 -4.58 4.45
N GLY A 20 -18.24 -5.34 4.34
CA GLY A 20 -18.21 -6.64 3.68
C GLY A 20 -17.89 -6.56 2.17
N ALA A 21 -18.60 -5.70 1.42
CA ALA A 21 -18.27 -5.45 0.02
C ALA A 21 -16.86 -4.84 -0.13
N PRO A 22 -16.14 -5.05 -1.24
CA PRO A 22 -14.82 -4.46 -1.45
C PRO A 22 -14.83 -2.93 -1.39
N ASP A 23 -13.84 -2.35 -0.72
CA ASP A 23 -13.66 -0.89 -0.66
C ASP A 23 -12.41 -0.49 -1.45
N THR A 24 -12.42 0.71 -2.03
CA THR A 24 -11.28 1.25 -2.79
C THR A 24 -10.73 2.49 -2.12
N GLY A 25 -9.48 2.80 -2.39
CA GLY A 25 -8.83 3.95 -1.78
C GLY A 25 -7.53 4.31 -2.44
N THR A 26 -6.84 5.26 -1.83
CA THR A 26 -5.51 5.70 -2.26
C THR A 26 -4.58 5.86 -1.08
N ILE A 27 -3.29 5.61 -1.29
CA ILE A 27 -2.25 5.91 -0.30
C ILE A 27 -2.11 7.43 -0.20
N ILE A 28 -2.32 8.01 0.98
CA ILE A 28 -2.26 9.46 1.20
C ILE A 28 -1.02 9.89 1.99
N ALA A 29 -0.42 8.99 2.77
CA ALA A 29 0.73 9.32 3.59
C ALA A 29 1.75 8.19 3.68
N VAL A 30 3.03 8.58 3.67
CA VAL A 30 4.19 7.74 3.98
C VAL A 30 4.88 8.36 5.18
N LEU A 31 4.99 7.60 6.26
CA LEU A 31 5.56 8.09 7.50
C LEU A 31 7.09 7.96 7.48
N PRO A 32 7.85 8.93 8.03
CA PRO A 32 9.31 8.84 8.12
C PRO A 32 9.82 7.56 8.81
N PRO A 33 11.03 7.09 8.45
CA PRO A 33 11.91 7.64 7.41
C PRO A 33 11.40 7.32 5.99
N VAL A 34 11.66 8.23 5.04
CA VAL A 34 11.20 8.10 3.65
C VAL A 34 12.37 8.03 2.69
N ILE A 35 12.22 7.20 1.65
CA ILE A 35 12.97 7.30 0.40
C ILE A 35 12.01 7.77 -0.68
N SER A 36 12.51 8.51 -1.66
CA SER A 36 11.68 9.00 -2.76
C SER A 36 12.19 8.52 -4.12
N ALA A 37 11.26 8.37 -5.05
CA ALA A 37 11.55 8.16 -6.46
C ALA A 37 10.81 9.22 -7.28
N SER A 38 11.52 9.91 -8.16
CA SER A 38 10.97 11.02 -8.96
C SER A 38 10.26 12.09 -8.11
N GLY A 39 10.77 12.34 -6.90
CA GLY A 39 10.20 13.31 -5.96
C GLY A 39 9.03 12.81 -5.10
N LEU A 40 8.53 11.59 -5.31
CA LEU A 40 7.43 11.02 -4.52
C LEU A 40 7.95 10.03 -3.47
N PRO A 41 7.47 10.09 -2.21
CA PRO A 41 7.88 9.15 -1.17
C PRO A 41 7.31 7.74 -1.44
N LEU A 42 8.16 6.72 -1.37
CA LEU A 42 7.77 5.33 -1.60
C LEU A 42 7.04 4.77 -0.38
N ALA A 43 5.94 4.06 -0.63
CA ALA A 43 5.10 3.48 0.41
C ALA A 43 5.78 2.30 1.10
N THR A 44 5.59 2.23 2.41
CA THR A 44 6.12 1.17 3.26
C THR A 44 5.01 0.65 4.18
N SER A 45 5.22 -0.49 4.83
CA SER A 45 4.34 -0.93 5.91
C SER A 45 4.17 0.19 6.95
N GLY A 46 2.94 0.51 7.34
CA GLY A 46 2.62 1.67 8.19
C GLY A 46 2.23 2.94 7.42
N SER A 47 2.33 2.96 6.08
CA SER A 47 1.69 3.98 5.25
C SER A 47 0.17 4.00 5.47
N ILE A 48 -0.44 5.16 5.24
CA ILE A 48 -1.87 5.40 5.47
C ILE A 48 -2.58 5.55 4.14
N CYS A 49 -3.66 4.79 3.97
CA CYS A 49 -4.61 4.92 2.89
C CYS A 49 -5.86 5.67 3.37
N VAL A 50 -6.47 6.45 2.48
CA VAL A 50 -7.87 6.83 2.64
C VAL A 50 -8.70 5.89 1.79
N MET A 51 -9.52 5.08 2.44
CA MET A 51 -10.46 4.16 1.81
C MET A 51 -11.82 4.82 1.74
N VAL A 52 -12.62 4.45 0.75
CA VAL A 52 -14.01 4.85 0.59
C VAL A 52 -14.84 3.58 0.70
N ASN A 53 -15.72 3.55 1.71
CA ASN A 53 -16.66 2.45 1.85
C ASN A 53 -17.56 2.40 0.61
N SER A 54 -17.59 1.29 -0.11
CA SER A 54 -18.34 1.16 -1.36
C SER A 54 -19.86 1.16 -1.17
N VAL A 55 -20.33 0.83 0.05
CA VAL A 55 -21.76 0.79 0.39
C VAL A 55 -22.26 2.16 0.87
N THR A 56 -21.50 2.83 1.72
CA THR A 56 -21.93 4.10 2.37
C THR A 56 -21.31 5.35 1.76
N GLY A 57 -20.24 5.21 0.97
CA GLY A 57 -19.44 6.33 0.45
C GLY A 57 -18.58 7.04 1.51
N VAL A 58 -18.64 6.62 2.77
CA VAL A 58 -17.93 7.28 3.87
C VAL A 58 -16.43 6.96 3.79
N PRO A 59 -15.54 7.98 3.81
CA PRO A 59 -14.11 7.75 3.83
C PRO A 59 -13.64 7.27 5.21
N TYR A 60 -12.66 6.38 5.25
CA TYR A 60 -12.02 5.91 6.48
C TYR A 60 -10.52 5.66 6.28
N PRO A 61 -9.69 5.84 7.32
CA PRO A 61 -8.27 5.55 7.23
C PRO A 61 -8.02 4.05 7.31
N LEU A 62 -7.05 3.55 6.53
CA LEU A 62 -6.52 2.19 6.65
C LEU A 62 -5.00 2.22 6.68
N VAL A 63 -4.40 1.60 7.70
CA VAL A 63 -2.94 1.50 7.84
C VAL A 63 -2.47 0.22 7.15
N ILE A 64 -1.47 0.33 6.29
CA ILE A 64 -0.88 -0.82 5.59
C ILE A 64 -0.15 -1.72 6.59
N GLY A 65 -0.52 -3.00 6.65
CA GLY A 65 0.13 -4.00 7.49
C GLY A 65 1.59 -4.30 7.09
N THR A 66 2.26 -5.14 7.89
CA THR A 66 3.66 -5.54 7.66
C THR A 66 3.79 -6.85 6.87
N VAL A 67 2.85 -7.78 7.05
CA VAL A 67 2.85 -9.08 6.39
C VAL A 67 2.46 -8.91 4.92
N GLY A 68 3.23 -9.48 4.00
CA GLY A 68 2.98 -9.36 2.56
C GLY A 68 3.73 -8.21 1.89
N THR A 69 4.43 -7.37 2.66
CA THR A 69 5.35 -6.34 2.16
C THR A 69 6.75 -6.90 1.95
N SER A 70 7.66 -6.16 1.29
CA SER A 70 9.01 -6.66 1.04
C SER A 70 9.76 -7.11 2.30
N THR A 71 10.31 -8.33 2.24
CA THR A 71 11.17 -8.86 3.30
C THR A 71 12.61 -8.34 3.22
N GLY A 72 13.09 -7.96 2.03
CA GLY A 72 14.46 -7.50 1.81
C GLY A 72 14.61 -5.99 1.66
N VAL A 73 13.78 -5.35 0.83
CA VAL A 73 13.87 -3.89 0.64
C VAL A 73 13.06 -3.20 1.72
N ARG A 74 13.78 -2.55 2.65
CA ARG A 74 13.19 -1.91 3.83
C ARG A 74 13.68 -0.50 4.00
N VAL A 75 12.83 0.34 4.59
CA VAL A 75 13.15 1.73 4.95
C VAL A 75 12.84 1.91 6.42
N GLY A 76 13.85 2.17 7.25
CA GLY A 76 13.67 2.24 8.70
C GLY A 76 13.06 0.97 9.32
N GLY A 77 13.38 -0.20 8.77
CA GLY A 77 12.83 -1.50 9.21
C GLY A 77 11.44 -1.84 8.66
N ARG A 78 10.80 -0.94 7.91
CA ARG A 78 9.48 -1.15 7.30
C ARG A 78 9.62 -1.69 5.87
N GLY A 79 8.87 -2.75 5.54
CA GLY A 79 8.91 -3.37 4.22
C GLY A 79 8.34 -2.46 3.15
N LEU A 80 8.98 -2.40 1.99
CA LEU A 80 8.52 -1.63 0.84
C LEU A 80 7.23 -2.25 0.27
N VAL A 81 6.30 -1.40 -0.16
CA VAL A 81 5.03 -1.81 -0.75
C VAL A 81 5.13 -1.74 -2.27
N ARG A 82 4.66 -2.77 -2.96
CA ARG A 82 4.74 -2.90 -4.42
C ARG A 82 3.38 -3.15 -5.03
N THR A 83 3.27 -2.85 -6.32
CA THR A 83 2.11 -3.26 -7.12
C THR A 83 1.92 -4.78 -7.02
N GLY A 84 0.69 -5.20 -6.74
CA GLY A 84 0.31 -6.60 -6.59
C GLY A 84 0.53 -7.20 -5.21
N ASP A 85 1.12 -6.46 -4.25
CA ASP A 85 1.22 -6.94 -2.87
C ASP A 85 -0.19 -7.15 -2.28
N ARG A 86 -0.33 -8.24 -1.53
CA ARG A 86 -1.55 -8.65 -0.82
C ARG A 86 -1.24 -8.64 0.66
N ILE A 87 -1.74 -7.62 1.35
CA ILE A 87 -1.31 -7.28 2.71
C ILE A 87 -2.51 -7.43 3.63
N PRO A 88 -2.52 -8.39 4.57
CA PRO A 88 -3.53 -8.47 5.60
C PRO A 88 -3.59 -7.15 6.38
N SER A 89 -4.70 -6.43 6.23
CA SER A 89 -4.95 -5.12 6.86
C SER A 89 -6.44 -5.09 7.19
N PRO A 90 -6.83 -5.22 8.47
CA PRO A 90 -8.24 -5.24 8.87
C PRO A 90 -9.00 -4.09 8.18
N PRO A 91 -10.17 -4.37 7.57
CA PRO A 91 -11.03 -5.54 7.74
C PRO A 91 -10.72 -6.77 6.87
N GLY A 92 -9.73 -6.71 5.96
CA GLY A 92 -9.52 -7.78 4.98
C GLY A 92 -8.09 -7.88 4.46
N ILE A 93 -7.96 -8.26 3.19
CA ILE A 93 -6.68 -8.25 2.47
C ILE A 93 -6.65 -7.01 1.59
N LEU A 94 -5.68 -6.15 1.83
CA LEU A 94 -5.38 -5.00 0.99
C LEU A 94 -4.59 -5.46 -0.23
N LEU A 95 -5.19 -5.34 -1.41
CA LEU A 95 -4.53 -5.44 -2.70
C LEU A 95 -4.00 -4.07 -3.10
N VAL A 96 -2.71 -4.01 -3.41
CA VAL A 96 -2.07 -2.83 -3.99
C VAL A 96 -2.23 -2.88 -5.50
N ILE A 97 -3.03 -1.98 -6.06
CA ILE A 97 -3.33 -1.96 -7.50
C ILE A 97 -2.30 -1.11 -8.26
N GLY A 98 -1.86 0.01 -7.67
CA GLY A 98 -1.00 1.01 -8.32
C GLY A 98 -1.78 1.91 -9.29
N PRO A 99 -1.13 2.59 -10.25
CA PRO A 99 -0.11 3.62 -10.05
C PRO A 99 -0.52 4.70 -9.01
N PRO A 100 0.41 5.57 -8.54
CA PRO A 100 1.81 5.70 -8.97
C PRO A 100 2.71 4.57 -8.48
N ALA A 101 3.50 4.04 -9.41
CA ALA A 101 4.55 3.05 -9.15
C ALA A 101 5.79 3.43 -9.97
N THR A 102 6.96 3.42 -9.35
CA THR A 102 8.21 3.76 -10.06
C THR A 102 8.72 2.57 -10.87
N THR A 103 9.11 2.80 -12.11
CA THR A 103 9.77 1.80 -12.96
C THR A 103 11.29 1.85 -12.86
N ALA A 104 11.85 2.84 -12.14
CA ALA A 104 13.29 3.00 -11.98
C ALA A 104 13.92 1.94 -11.06
N VAL A 105 13.09 1.32 -10.21
CA VAL A 105 13.51 0.27 -9.27
C VAL A 105 12.51 -0.86 -9.33
N THR A 106 13.00 -2.09 -9.38
CA THR A 106 12.18 -3.29 -9.15
C THR A 106 12.67 -3.96 -7.89
N ASP A 107 11.78 -4.16 -6.93
CA ASP A 107 12.10 -4.96 -5.76
C ASP A 107 11.81 -6.43 -6.09
N GLY A 108 12.84 -7.28 -6.09
CA GLY A 108 12.77 -8.71 -6.39
C GLY A 108 12.59 -9.63 -5.18
N TRP A 109 12.46 -9.08 -3.97
CA TRP A 109 12.41 -9.89 -2.74
C TRP A 109 11.03 -10.53 -2.50
N PRO A 110 10.98 -11.67 -1.80
CA PRO A 110 9.72 -12.25 -1.39
C PRO A 110 8.92 -11.30 -0.48
N PRO A 111 7.58 -11.40 -0.51
CA PRO A 111 6.69 -10.73 0.44
C PRO A 111 6.73 -11.35 1.84
#